data_AF-A0A0F8YMF2-F1
#
_entry.id   AF-A0A0F8YMF2-F1
#
_cell.length_a   1.000
_cell.length_b   1.000
_cell.length_c   1.000
_cell.angle_alpha   90.00
_cell.angle_beta   90.00
_cell.angle_gamma   90.00
#
_symmetry.space_group_name_H-M   'P 1'
#
loop_
_entity.id
_entity.type
_entity.pdbx_description
1 polymer ?
#
loop_
_entity_poly.entity_id
_entity_poly.type
_entity_poly.pdbx_seq_one_letter_code
_entity_poly.pdbx_strand_id
1 'polypeptide(L)' 'MKLSCKYRFAPKKATCNTSYVQTAFGIGFEVGENVIAEGVELDYQPGQIVLFVGPSGSGKSSLLRAAAAE' A
#
# COMPACT_ATOMS: atom_id res chain seq x y z
N MET A 1 -17.61 -9.77 3.56
CA MET A 1 -16.51 -9.29 4.45
C MET A 1 -16.08 -7.90 4.01
N LYS A 2 -15.69 -6.98 4.90
CA LYS A 2 -15.32 -5.59 4.53
C LYS A 2 -13.86 -5.30 4.86
N LEU A 3 -13.04 -5.19 3.83
CA LEU A 3 -11.59 -5.07 3.92
C LEU A 3 -11.13 -3.61 3.79
N SER A 4 -10.23 -3.18 4.68
CA SER A 4 -9.49 -1.92 4.52
C SER A 4 -8.00 -2.15 4.73
N CYS A 5 -7.16 -1.60 3.85
CA CYS A 5 -5.71 -1.77 3.89
C CYS A 5 -5.04 -0.41 3.66
N LYS A 6 -4.35 0.07 4.69
CA LYS A 6 -3.62 1.35 4.68
C LYS A 6 -2.23 1.12 5.26
N TYR A 7 -1.22 1.72 4.63
CA TYR A 7 0.14 1.75 5.16
C TYR A 7 0.54 3.19 5.44
N ARG A 8 1.09 3.45 6.62
CA ARG A 8 1.71 4.73 6.92
C ARG A 8 3.14 4.72 6.41
N PHE A 9 3.49 5.66 5.54
CA PHE A 9 4.89 5.95 5.28
C PHE A 9 5.42 6.83 6.41
N ALA A 10 6.29 6.27 7.22
CA ALA A 10 6.98 7.03 8.25
C ALA A 10 7.82 8.15 7.60
N PRO A 11 7.84 9.36 8.17
CA PRO A 11 8.67 10.44 7.66
C PRO A 11 10.13 10.00 7.67
N LYS A 12 10.75 9.97 6.48
CA LYS A 12 12.17 9.65 6.32
C LYS A 12 13.01 10.89 6.64
N LYS A 13 14.07 10.71 7.43
CA LYS A 13 15.05 11.78 7.68
C LYS A 13 16.12 11.75 6.59
N ALA A 14 16.21 12.81 5.80
CA ALA A 14 17.25 12.91 4.77
C ALA A 14 18.63 13.06 5.44
N THR A 15 19.61 12.31 4.95
CA THR A 15 21.03 12.59 5.21
C THR A 15 21.48 13.79 4.39
N CYS A 16 22.62 14.41 4.72
CA CYS A 16 23.15 15.56 3.96
C CYS A 16 23.24 15.28 2.45
N ASN A 17 23.73 14.10 2.07
CA ASN A 17 23.83 13.69 0.66
C ASN A 17 22.45 13.54 0.01
N THR A 18 21.47 12.99 0.74
CA THR A 18 20.11 12.83 0.23
C THR A 18 19.46 14.20 0.02
N SER A 19 19.60 15.12 0.98
CA SER A 19 19.07 16.49 0.89
C SER A 19 19.67 17.26 -0.29
N TYR A 20 20.96 17.09 -0.57
CA TYR A 20 21.62 17.74 -1.71
C TYR A 20 21.00 17.29 -3.04
N VAL A 21 20.86 15.98 -3.24
CA VAL A 21 20.23 15.42 -4.45
C VAL A 21 18.76 15.83 -4.55
N GLN A 22 18.01 15.75 -3.45
CA GLN A 22 16.62 16.19 -3.40
C GLN A 22 16.46 17.65 -3.83
N THR A 23 17.33 18.53 -3.36
CA THR A 23 17.29 19.96 -3.72
C THR A 23 17.68 20.18 -5.18
N ALA A 24 18.76 19.53 -5.64
CA ALA A 24 19.25 19.68 -7.00
C ALA A 24 18.25 19.22 -8.07
N PHE A 25 17.44 18.18 -7.76
CA PHE A 25 16.48 17.59 -8.69
C PHE A 25 15.00 17.86 -8.34
N GLY A 26 14.73 18.62 -7.28
CA GLY A 26 13.36 18.91 -6.83
C GLY A 26 12.58 17.68 -6.36
N ILE A 27 13.25 16.69 -5.76
CA ILE A 27 12.65 15.42 -5.34
C ILE A 27 12.38 15.45 -3.83
N GLY A 28 11.17 15.07 -3.41
CA GLY A 28 10.78 14.96 -1.99
C GLY A 28 10.61 13.52 -1.52
N PHE A 29 10.30 13.35 -0.24
CA PHE A 29 9.73 12.09 0.24
C PHE A 29 8.21 12.15 0.17
N GLU A 30 7.59 11.04 -0.22
CA GLU A 30 6.19 10.82 0.07
C GLU A 30 6.02 10.62 1.58
N VAL A 31 5.13 11.42 2.16
CA VAL A 31 4.74 11.37 3.57
C VAL A 31 3.23 11.28 3.64
N GLY A 32 2.72 10.43 4.53
CA GLY A 32 1.29 10.25 4.73
C GLY A 32 0.85 8.80 4.74
N GLU A 33 -0.42 8.57 4.44
CA GLU A 33 -1.01 7.25 4.33
C GLU A 33 -1.14 6.85 2.86
N ASN A 34 -0.67 5.64 2.55
CA ASN A 34 -0.95 4.98 1.29
C ASN A 34 -2.15 4.07 1.47
N VAL A 35 -3.29 4.51 0.96
CA VAL A 35 -4.55 3.79 1.00
C VAL A 35 -4.59 2.82 -0.18
N ILE A 36 -4.49 1.53 0.12
CA ILE A 36 -4.55 0.47 -0.90
C ILE A 36 -6.01 0.09 -1.20
N ALA A 37 -6.83 0.00 -0.15
CA ALA A 37 -8.26 -0.22 -0.24
C ALA A 37 -8.96 0.36 0.99
N GLU A 38 -10.17 0.87 0.78
CA GLU A 38 -11.01 1.41 1.82
C GLU A 38 -12.42 0.86 1.68
N GLY A 39 -12.83 0.06 2.66
CA GLY A 39 -14.19 -0.49 2.73
C GLY A 39 -14.57 -1.42 1.58
N VAL A 40 -13.64 -2.16 0.99
CA VAL A 40 -13.91 -3.09 -0.11
C VAL A 40 -14.69 -4.29 0.41
N GLU A 41 -15.85 -4.55 -0.19
CA GLU A 41 -16.64 -5.72 0.14
C GLU A 41 -16.17 -6.93 -0.68
N LEU A 42 -15.73 -7.97 0.03
CA LEU A 42 -15.40 -9.26 -0.54
C LEU A 42 -16.53 -10.24 -0.22
N ASP A 43 -17.18 -10.73 -1.27
CA ASP A 43 -18.23 -11.75 -1.19
C ASP A 43 -17.67 -13.07 -1.73
N TYR A 44 -17.08 -13.85 -0.83
CA TYR A 44 -16.65 -15.21 -1.12
C TYR A 44 -17.12 -16.16 -0.03
N GLN A 45 -17.26 -17.43 -0.41
CA GLN A 45 -17.83 -18.49 0.41
C GLN A 45 -16.79 -19.60 0.65
N PRO A 46 -16.92 -20.38 1.74
CA PRO A 46 -16.05 -21.53 1.99
C PRO A 46 -16.00 -22.48 0.78
N GLY A 47 -14.79 -22.92 0.42
CA GLY A 47 -14.57 -23.81 -0.72
C GLY A 47 -14.40 -23.11 -2.07
N GLN A 48 -14.54 -21.78 -2.16
CA GLN A 48 -14.23 -21.03 -3.37
C GLN A 48 -12.73 -20.73 -3.52
N ILE A 49 -12.26 -20.76 -4.77
CA ILE A 49 -10.92 -20.30 -5.13
C ILE A 49 -11.05 -18.88 -5.69
N VAL A 50 -10.42 -17.92 -5.02
CA VAL A 50 -10.47 -16.49 -5.38
C VAL A 50 -9.09 -16.04 -5.86
N LEU A 51 -9.05 -15.27 -6.95
CA LEU A 51 -7.83 -14.72 -7.53
C LEU A 51 -7.85 -13.19 -7.51
N PHE A 52 -6.81 -12.57 -6.96
CA PHE A 52 -6.57 -11.14 -7.06
C PHE A 52 -5.73 -10.83 -8.29
N VAL A 53 -6.28 -10.05 -9.23
CA VAL A 53 -5.62 -9.66 -10.49
C VAL A 53 -5.43 -8.15 -10.60
N GLY A 54 -4.48 -7.73 -11.46
CA GLY A 54 -4.20 -6.32 -11.72
C GLY A 54 -2.71 -6.02 -11.96
N PRO A 55 -2.36 -4.80 -12.42
CA PRO A 55 -1.00 -4.40 -12.75
C PRO A 55 -0.01 -4.50 -11.58
N SER A 56 1.30 -4.55 -11.86
CA SER A 56 2.31 -4.47 -10.80
C SER A 56 2.13 -3.20 -9.96
N GLY A 57 2.27 -3.32 -8.64
CA GLY A 57 2.04 -2.19 -7.71
C GLY A 57 0.58 -1.92 -7.34
N SER A 58 -0.41 -2.59 -7.93
CA SER A 58 -1.85 -2.35 -7.66
C SER A 58 -2.35 -2.78 -6.26
N GLY A 59 -1.45 -3.21 -5.36
CA GLY A 59 -1.83 -3.57 -3.99
C GLY A 59 -2.32 -5.01 -3.76
N LYS A 60 -2.32 -5.90 -4.76
CA LYS A 60 -2.80 -7.30 -4.61
C LYS A 60 -2.22 -8.05 -3.41
N SER A 61 -0.89 -8.03 -3.25
CA SER A 61 -0.23 -8.71 -2.13
C SER A 61 -0.59 -8.09 -0.78
N SER A 62 -0.85 -6.79 -0.75
CA SER A 62 -1.33 -6.10 0.44
C SER A 62 -2.77 -6.48 0.78
N LEU A 63 -3.65 -6.56 -0.23
CA LEU A 63 -5.03 -7.03 -0.07
C LEU A 63 -5.09 -8.48 0.39
N LEU A 64 -4.30 -9.37 -0.20
CA LEU A 64 -4.20 -10.78 0.22
C LEU A 64 -3.75 -10.92 1.67
N ARG A 65 -2.75 -10.14 2.11
CA ARG A 65 -2.29 -10.15 3.50
C ARG A 65 -3.38 -9.65 4.45
N ALA A 66 -4.07 -8.58 4.09
CA ALA A 66 -5.16 -8.06 4.90
C ALA A 66 -6.30 -9.07 5.02
N ALA A 67 -6.67 -9.74 3.91
CA ALA A 67 -7.72 -10.76 3.92
C ALA A 67 -7.35 -12.04 4.68
N ALA A 68 -6.06 -12.33 4.82
CA ALA A 68 -5.56 -13.48 5.60
C ALA A 68 -5.27 -13.17 7.08
N ALA A 69 -5.26 -11.89 7.47
CA ALA A 69 -5.00 -11.46 8.84
C ALA A 69 -6.27 -11.20 9.66
N GLU A 70 -7.45 -11.22 9.01
CA GLU A 70 -8.76 -11.34 9.66
C GLU A 70 -9.08 -12.80 9.97
#